data_AF-A0AAW5KJP8-F1
#
_entry.id   AF-A0AAW5KJP8-F1
#
_cell.length_a   1.000
_cell.length_b   1.000
_cell.length_c   1.000
_cell.angle_alpha   90.00
_cell.angle_beta   90.00
_cell.angle_gamma   90.00
#
_symmetry.space_group_name_H-M   'P 1'
#
loop_
_entity.id
_entity.type
_entity.pdbx_description
1 polymer ?
#
loop_
_entity_poly.entity_id
_entity_poly.type
_entity_poly.pdbx_seq_one_letter_code
_entity_poly.pdbx_strand_id
1 'polypeptide(L)'
;QHYRDMQDMEFTIENGNLFMLQTRNGKRTAATALKIAVDLVDEGMITEDEAVLRVEPKQLDSLLHPQFKADEMKKAECIGKGLAASPGAACRKVVFTA
;
A
#
# COMPACT_ATOMS: atom_id res chain seq x y z
N GLN A 1 16.68 -8.52 -9.48
CA GLN A 1 16.70 -8.69 -10.96
C GLN A 1 15.78 -9.79 -11.48
N HIS A 2 15.68 -10.97 -10.85
CA HIS A 2 14.86 -12.08 -11.36
C HIS A 2 13.36 -11.76 -11.48
N TYR A 3 12.72 -11.30 -10.40
CA TYR A 3 11.28 -11.02 -10.38
C TYR A 3 10.89 -9.62 -10.88
N ARG A 4 11.87 -8.73 -11.02
CA ARG A 4 11.69 -7.32 -11.45
C ARG A 4 10.58 -6.56 -10.72
N ASP A 5 10.24 -6.96 -9.50
CA ASP A 5 9.22 -6.34 -8.66
C ASP A 5 9.60 -6.55 -7.18
N MET A 6 9.16 -5.67 -6.28
CA MET A 6 9.44 -5.81 -4.84
C MET A 6 8.83 -7.11 -4.30
N GLN A 7 9.61 -7.81 -3.48
CA GLN A 7 9.27 -9.11 -2.94
C GLN A 7 8.94 -9.02 -1.45
N ASP A 8 7.86 -9.68 -1.06
CA ASP A 8 7.59 -10.07 0.33
C ASP A 8 8.27 -11.42 0.54
N MET A 9 9.26 -11.46 1.43
CA MET A 9 10.15 -12.61 1.62
C MET A 9 10.08 -13.12 3.06
N GLU A 10 9.93 -14.43 3.20
CA GLU A 10 10.04 -15.12 4.48
C GLU A 10 11.38 -15.86 4.52
N PHE A 11 12.14 -15.66 5.59
CA PHE A 11 13.43 -16.30 5.79
C PHE A 11 13.65 -16.65 7.26
N THR A 12 14.52 -17.65 7.49
CA THR A 12 14.96 -18.08 8.82
C THR A 12 16.47 -18.16 8.85
N ILE A 13 17.07 -17.88 10.00
CA ILE A 13 18.49 -18.14 10.27
C ILE A 13 18.58 -19.30 11.25
N GLU A 14 19.21 -20.39 10.84
CA GLU A 14 19.42 -21.57 11.68
C GLU A 14 20.92 -21.89 11.76
N ASN A 15 21.45 -21.91 12.98
CA ASN A 15 22.87 -22.16 13.27
C ASN A 15 23.83 -21.25 12.47
N GLY A 16 23.45 -19.98 12.27
CA GLY A 16 24.23 -19.00 11.53
C GLY A 16 24.07 -19.07 10.01
N ASN A 17 23.24 -19.98 9.49
CA ASN A 17 22.97 -20.10 8.05
C ASN A 17 21.61 -19.49 7.71
N LEU A 18 21.58 -18.64 6.68
CA LEU A 18 20.37 -18.01 6.16
C LEU A 18 19.63 -18.96 5.20
N PHE A 19 18.34 -19.17 5.43
CA PHE A 19 17.45 -19.97 4.60
C PHE A 19 16.26 -19.13 4.14
N MET A 20 16.00 -19.12 2.84
CA MET A 20 14.80 -18.49 2.25
C MET A 20 13.67 -19.50 2.19
N LEU A 21 12.53 -19.18 2.80
CA LEU A 21 11.38 -20.08 2.92
C LEU A 21 10.32 -19.81 1.85
N GLN A 22 10.03 -18.54 1.60
CA GLN A 22 9.04 -18.12 0.61
C GLN A 22 9.40 -16.76 0.04
N THR A 23 9.10 -16.55 -1.23
CA THR A 23 9.08 -15.22 -1.86
C THR A 23 7.82 -15.11 -2.70
N ARG A 24 7.18 -13.95 -2.64
CA ARG A 24 6.05 -13.61 -3.51
C ARG A 24 6.06 -12.12 -3.80
N ASN A 25 5.33 -11.73 -4.84
CA ASN A 25 5.03 -10.33 -5.05
C ASN A 25 4.24 -9.80 -3.85
N GLY A 26 4.82 -8.83 -3.15
CA GLY A 26 4.23 -8.29 -1.93
C GLY A 26 2.91 -7.58 -2.21
N LYS A 27 1.90 -7.79 -1.35
CA LYS A 27 0.68 -6.96 -1.38
C LYS A 27 1.04 -5.53 -0.97
N ARG A 28 0.54 -4.55 -1.72
CA ARG A 28 0.86 -3.12 -1.52
C ARG A 28 -0.39 -2.27 -1.45
N THR A 29 -0.27 -1.14 -0.76
CA THR A 29 -1.18 -0.01 -0.92
C THR A 29 -0.88 0.69 -2.25
N ALA A 30 -1.89 1.35 -2.80
CA ALA A 30 -1.80 2.07 -4.06
C ALA A 30 -0.68 3.11 -4.10
N ALA A 31 -0.53 3.89 -3.03
CA ALA A 31 0.52 4.90 -2.91
C ALA A 31 1.93 4.30 -3.04
N THR A 32 2.17 3.16 -2.39
CA THR A 32 3.47 2.48 -2.41
C THR A 32 3.73 1.81 -3.76
N ALA A 33 2.70 1.25 -4.40
CA ALA A 33 2.82 0.70 -5.75
C ALA A 33 3.22 1.78 -6.76
N LEU A 34 2.61 2.97 -6.68
CA LEU A 34 2.95 4.11 -7.53
C LEU A 34 4.39 4.58 -7.31
N LYS A 35 4.79 4.72 -6.04
CA LYS A 35 6.15 5.14 -5.69
C LYS A 35 7.21 4.17 -6.22
N ILE A 36 7.03 2.86 -6.02
CA ILE A 36 7.97 1.85 -6.52
C ILE A 36 8.01 1.83 -8.05
N ALA A 37 6.88 2.02 -8.72
CA ALA A 37 6.85 2.08 -10.19
C ALA A 37 7.66 3.27 -10.71
N VAL A 38 7.54 4.45 -10.07
CA VAL A 38 8.34 5.63 -10.40
C VAL A 38 9.82 5.39 -10.10
N ASP A 39 10.16 4.89 -8.90
CA ASP A 39 11.53 4.61 -8.50
C ASP A 39 12.21 3.61 -9.48
N LEU A 40 11.49 2.59 -9.96
CA LEU A 40 12.02 1.62 -10.93
C LEU A 40 12.23 2.20 -12.35
N VAL A 41 11.45 3.20 -12.75
CA VAL A 41 11.67 3.94 -14.00
C VAL A 41 12.88 4.85 -13.86
N ASP A 42 12.99 5.57 -12.74
CA ASP A 42 14.12 6.45 -12.43
C ASP A 42 15.45 5.67 -12.35
N GLU A 43 15.40 4.44 -11.83
CA GLU A 43 16.54 3.51 -11.80
C GLU A 43 16.81 2.83 -13.16
N GLY A 44 16.01 3.09 -14.19
CA GLY A 44 16.18 2.54 -15.54
C GLY A 44 15.90 1.03 -15.64
N MET A 45 15.19 0.46 -14.66
CA MET A 45 14.92 -0.97 -14.56
C MET A 45 13.69 -1.41 -15.38
N ILE A 46 12.75 -0.49 -15.61
CA ILE A 46 11.54 -0.67 -16.43
C ILE A 46 11.26 0.61 -17.25
N THR A 47 10.49 0.47 -18.32
CA THR A 47 9.99 1.59 -19.13
C THR A 47 8.76 2.25 -18.51
N GLU A 48 8.45 3.49 -18.91
CA GLU A 48 7.22 4.20 -18.48
C GLU A 48 5.96 3.40 -18.83
N ASP A 49 5.91 2.78 -20.02
CA ASP A 49 4.79 1.93 -20.45
C ASP A 49 4.61 0.70 -19.55
N GLU A 50 5.72 0.05 -19.15
CA GLU A 50 5.69 -1.06 -18.21
C GLU A 50 5.25 -0.62 -16.80
N ALA A 51 5.63 0.59 -16.38
CA ALA A 51 5.22 1.15 -15.10
C ALA A 51 3.69 1.40 -15.05
N VAL A 52 3.12 1.96 -16.13
CA VAL A 52 1.67 2.19 -16.24
C VAL A 52 0.89 0.88 -16.19
N LEU A 53 1.36 -0.16 -16.87
CA LEU A 53 0.70 -1.48 -16.88
C LEU A 53 0.76 -2.21 -15.53
N ARG A 54 1.69 -1.84 -14.65
CA ARG A 54 1.86 -2.44 -13.32
C ARG A 54 1.01 -1.79 -12.22
N VAL A 55 0.53 -0.57 -12.46
CA VAL A 55 -0.37 0.11 -11.52
C VAL A 55 -1.81 -0.31 -11.83
N GLU A 56 -2.40 -1.12 -10.95
CA GLU A 56 -3.80 -1.52 -11.13
C GLU A 56 -4.74 -0.30 -10.99
N PRO A 57 -5.70 -0.09 -11.93
CA PRO A 57 -6.62 1.04 -11.85
C PRO A 57 -7.43 1.11 -10.54
N LYS A 58 -7.75 -0.04 -9.95
CA LYS A 58 -8.45 -0.12 -8.65
C LYS A 58 -7.63 0.46 -7.50
N GLN A 59 -6.30 0.45 -7.60
CA GLN A 59 -5.43 1.03 -6.59
C GLN A 59 -5.54 2.57 -6.63
N LEU A 60 -5.61 3.17 -7.81
CA LEU A 60 -5.79 4.63 -7.96
C LEU A 60 -7.08 5.15 -7.31
N ASP A 61 -8.17 4.36 -7.31
CA ASP A 61 -9.42 4.74 -6.66
C ASP A 61 -9.22 5.07 -5.18
N SER A 62 -8.41 4.27 -4.47
CA SER A 62 -8.11 4.51 -3.04
C SER A 62 -7.33 5.80 -2.77
N LEU A 63 -6.57 6.30 -3.75
CA LEU A 63 -5.88 7.60 -3.67
C LEU A 63 -6.83 8.77 -3.90
N LEU A 64 -7.93 8.53 -4.61
CA LEU A 64 -8.99 9.50 -4.87
C LEU A 64 -10.03 9.55 -3.73
N HIS A 65 -9.96 8.61 -2.79
CA HIS A 65 -10.85 8.62 -1.63
C HIS A 65 -10.59 9.87 -0.78
N PRO A 66 -11.66 10.52 -0.27
CA PRO A 66 -11.52 11.62 0.65
C PRO A 66 -10.64 11.22 1.83
N GLN A 67 -9.69 12.08 2.15
CA GLN A 67 -8.86 11.97 3.35
C GLN A 67 -9.22 13.14 4.28
N PHE A 68 -9.20 12.90 5.59
CA PHE A 68 -9.30 14.01 6.53
C PHE A 68 -8.05 14.88 6.45
N LYS A 69 -8.22 16.20 6.52
CA LYS A 69 -7.10 17.12 6.64
C LYS A 69 -6.41 16.87 7.99
N ALA A 70 -5.09 16.66 7.97
CA ALA A 70 -4.31 16.33 9.17
C ALA A 70 -4.47 17.36 10.30
N ASP A 71 -4.59 18.65 9.94
CA ASP A 71 -4.74 19.74 10.91
C ASP A 71 -6.10 19.72 11.62
N GLU A 72 -7.15 19.34 10.92
CA GLU A 72 -8.50 19.22 11.48
C GLU A 72 -8.63 17.94 12.31
N MET A 73 -7.96 16.86 11.89
CA MET A 73 -7.91 15.60 12.65
C MET A 73 -7.22 15.76 14.00
N LYS A 74 -6.18 16.60 14.10
CA LYS A 74 -5.50 16.89 15.37
C LYS A 74 -6.34 17.70 16.36
N LYS A 75 -7.28 18.51 15.86
CA LYS A 75 -8.20 19.32 16.68
C LYS A 75 -9.44 18.55 17.11
N ALA A 76 -9.80 17.50 16.37
CA ALA A 76 -10.96 16.69 16.66
C ALA A 76 -10.73 15.80 17.89
N GLU A 77 -11.74 15.71 18.75
CA GLU A 77 -11.72 14.82 19.91
C GLU A 77 -12.03 13.38 19.48
N CYS A 78 -11.11 12.47 19.78
CA CYS A 78 -11.26 11.05 19.45
C CYS A 78 -12.11 10.34 20.52
N ILE A 79 -13.32 9.94 20.16
CA ILE A 79 -14.26 9.25 21.07
C ILE A 79 -14.08 7.72 21.08
N GLY A 80 -13.22 7.16 20.23
CA GLY A 80 -12.96 5.73 20.16
C GLY A 80 -12.00 5.32 19.05
N LYS A 81 -11.40 4.13 19.16
CA LYS A 81 -10.44 3.58 18.18
C LYS A 81 -10.78 2.11 17.90
N GLY A 82 -10.83 1.74 16.61
CA GLY A 82 -11.10 0.38 16.15
C GLY A 82 -9.98 -0.20 15.29
N LEU A 83 -10.21 -1.40 14.75
CA LEU A 83 -9.32 -2.04 13.78
C LEU A 83 -9.45 -1.36 12.41
N ALA A 84 -8.32 -1.09 11.76
CA ALA A 84 -8.26 -0.49 10.44
C ALA A 84 -8.57 -1.53 9.34
N ALA A 85 -9.85 -1.89 9.18
CA ALA A 85 -10.29 -2.90 8.22
C ALA A 85 -10.19 -2.43 6.75
N SER A 86 -10.39 -1.13 6.49
CA SER A 86 -10.29 -0.53 5.16
C SER A 86 -9.78 0.91 5.26
N PRO A 87 -8.94 1.40 4.32
CA PRO A 87 -8.53 2.80 4.26
C PRO A 87 -9.69 3.71 3.84
N GLY A 88 -9.67 4.97 4.29
CA GLY A 88 -10.60 6.02 3.87
C GLY A 88 -11.09 6.91 5.02
N ALA A 89 -11.58 8.11 4.69
CA ALA A 89 -12.27 9.00 5.62
C ALA A 89 -13.77 9.08 5.28
N ALA A 90 -14.63 8.94 6.29
CA ALA A 90 -16.08 8.98 6.12
C ALA A 90 -16.73 10.00 7.08
N CYS A 91 -17.65 10.81 6.57
CA CYS A 91 -18.47 11.73 7.36
C CYS A 91 -19.94 11.63 6.93
N ARG A 92 -20.79 11.08 7.82
CA ARG A 92 -22.22 10.85 7.59
C ARG A 92 -22.99 10.81 8.93
N LYS A 93 -24.32 10.82 8.86
CA LYS A 93 -25.20 10.56 10.01
C LYS A 93 -25.21 9.06 10.33
N VAL A 94 -25.23 8.73 11.61
CA VAL A 94 -25.31 7.33 12.09
C VAL A 94 -26.72 6.78 11.81
N VAL A 95 -26.80 5.57 11.27
CA VAL A 95 -28.05 4.81 11.06
C VAL A 95 -27.85 3.38 11.55
N PHE A 96 -28.92 2.75 12.07
CA PHE A 96 -28.87 1.42 12.71
C PHE A 96 -29.63 0.34 11.93
N THR A 97 -30.11 0.67 10.73
CA THR A 97 -30.96 -0.18 9.89
C THR A 97 -30.55 -0.01 8.43
N ALA A 98 -30.60 -1.12 7.68
CA ALA A 98 -30.25 -1.18 6.25
C ALA A 98 -31.42 -0.78 5.35
#